data_AF-A0A4R9PIY7-F1
#
_entry.id   AF-A0A4R9PIY7-F1
#
_cell.length_a   1.000
_cell.length_b   1.000
_cell.length_c   1.000
_cell.angle_alpha   90.00
_cell.angle_beta   90.00
_cell.angle_gamma   90.00
#
_symmetry.space_group_name_H-M   'P 1'
#
loop_
_entity.id
_entity.type
_entity.pdbx_description
1 polymer ?
#
loop_
_entity_poly.entity_id
_entity_poly.type
_entity_poly.pdbx_seq_one_letter_code
_entity_poly.pdbx_strand_id
1 'polypeptide(L)'
;MIEQYGLNDPFYIQYGRWIGNILTGNLGWSETARQPVAHALASLLPATLELVLLAFIPGFLLAIYLGSRAGIHLNRWPDHVIRIFTILGWSFPV
;
A
#
# COMPACT_ATOMS: atom_id res chain seq x y z
N MET A 1 8.78 27.48 15.17
CA MET A 1 8.55 26.04 14.90
C MET A 1 8.11 25.27 16.15
N ILE A 2 8.90 25.23 17.24
CA ILE A 2 8.59 24.40 18.42
C ILE A 2 7.23 24.72 19.06
N GLU A 3 6.94 25.99 19.30
CA GLU A 3 5.63 26.41 19.84
C GLU A 3 4.49 26.29 18.82
N GLN A 4 4.78 26.55 17.54
CA GLN A 4 3.79 26.56 16.45
C GLN A 4 3.22 25.16 16.15
N TYR A 5 4.02 24.10 16.39
CA TYR A 5 3.58 22.70 16.29
C TYR A 5 3.20 22.09 17.65
N GLY A 6 3.27 22.86 18.74
CA GLY A 6 2.98 22.35 20.09
C GLY A 6 3.94 21.25 20.53
N LEU A 7 5.19 21.25 20.05
CA LEU A 7 6.17 20.19 20.34
C LEU A 7 6.59 20.17 21.83
N ASN A 8 6.23 21.21 22.59
CA ASN A 8 6.41 21.29 24.05
C ASN A 8 5.33 20.55 24.84
N ASP A 9 4.20 20.20 24.21
CA ASP A 9 3.10 19.51 24.87
C ASP A 9 3.45 18.01 25.04
N PRO A 10 2.90 17.31 26.04
CA PRO A 10 3.00 15.86 26.11
C PRO A 10 2.52 15.15 24.84
N PHE A 11 3.17 14.04 24.45
CA PHE A 11 2.96 13.37 23.15
C PHE A 11 1.50 13.03 22.85
N TYR A 12 0.71 12.67 23.87
CA TYR A 12 -0.70 12.33 23.71
C TYR A 12 -1.57 13.52 23.31
N ILE A 13 -1.21 14.74 23.75
CA ILE A 13 -1.90 15.98 23.34
C ILE A 13 -1.57 16.31 21.90
N GLN A 14 -0.30 16.18 21.51
CA GLN A 14 0.14 16.38 20.12
C GLN A 14 -0.56 15.42 19.17
N TYR A 15 -0.62 14.14 19.54
CA TYR A 15 -1.29 13.12 18.74
C TYR A 15 -2.80 13.33 18.68
N GLY A 16 -3.44 13.72 19.79
CA GLY A 16 -4.86 14.08 19.81
C GLY A 16 -5.18 15.26 18.90
N ARG A 17 -4.36 16.31 18.91
CA ARG A 17 -4.50 17.48 18.02
C ARG A 17 -4.29 17.08 16.55
N TRP A 18 -3.30 16.24 16.28
CA TRP A 18 -3.05 15.71 14.93
C TRP A 18 -4.22 14.89 14.40
N ILE A 19 -4.78 13.98 15.20
CA ILE A 19 -5.99 13.24 14.83
C ILE A 19 -7.15 14.20 14.55
N GLY A 20 -7.39 15.18 15.43
CA GLY A 20 -8.45 16.17 15.22
C GLY A 20 -8.31 16.95 13.91
N ASN A 21 -7.08 17.33 13.56
CA ASN A 21 -6.78 17.97 12.28
C ASN A 21 -7.03 17.03 11.09
N ILE A 22 -6.65 15.76 11.19
CA ILE A 22 -6.91 14.78 10.12
C ILE A 22 -8.41 14.56 9.90
N LEU A 23 -9.17 14.41 10.99
CA LEU A 23 -10.61 14.19 10.92
C LEU A 23 -11.37 15.39 10.34
N THR A 24 -10.79 16.59 10.43
CA THR A 24 -11.32 17.81 9.78
C THR A 24 -10.80 18.01 8.35
N GLY A 25 -10.04 17.05 7.80
CA GLY A 25 -9.48 17.09 6.46
C GLY A 25 -8.15 17.87 6.35
N ASN A 26 -7.63 18.39 7.46
CA ASN A 26 -6.35 19.07 7.50
C ASN A 26 -5.20 18.09 7.77
N LEU A 27 -4.60 17.60 6.69
CA LEU A 27 -3.42 16.71 6.74
C LEU A 27 -2.11 17.44 7.08
N GLY A 28 -2.15 18.77 7.23
CA GLY A 28 -0.99 19.59 7.53
C GLY A 28 -0.14 19.97 6.31
N TRP A 29 1.06 20.46 6.60
CA TRP A 29 2.02 20.97 5.62
C TRP A 29 3.22 20.02 5.50
N SER A 30 3.64 19.74 4.26
CA SER A 30 4.84 18.96 4.00
C SER A 30 6.02 19.90 3.82
N GLU A 31 7.02 19.82 4.70
CA GLU A 31 8.27 20.58 4.55
C GLU A 31 9.10 20.08 3.36
N THR A 32 9.04 18.77 3.07
CA THR A 32 9.75 18.17 1.93
C THR A 32 9.18 18.61 0.60
N ALA A 33 7.84 18.56 0.46
CA ALA A 33 7.16 18.93 -0.78
C ALA A 33 6.83 20.43 -0.87
N ARG A 34 7.06 21.19 0.21
CA ARG A 34 6.74 22.63 0.36
C ARG A 34 5.31 22.97 -0.08
N GLN A 35 4.37 22.09 0.25
CA GLN A 35 2.95 22.24 -0.07
C GLN A 35 2.07 21.50 0.94
N PRO A 36 0.75 21.75 0.99
CA PRO A 36 -0.14 20.99 1.85
C PRO A 36 -0.10 19.50 1.51
N VAL A 37 -0.08 18.63 2.51
CA VAL A 37 0.06 17.17 2.34
C VAL A 37 -1.04 16.61 1.43
N ALA A 38 -2.26 17.15 1.54
CA ALA A 38 -3.38 16.77 0.67
C ALA A 38 -3.08 16.97 -0.83
N HIS A 39 -2.43 18.08 -1.20
CA HIS A 39 -2.06 18.37 -2.59
C HIS A 39 -0.95 17.45 -3.07
N ALA A 40 0.07 17.23 -2.23
CA ALA A 40 1.14 16.29 -2.53
C ALA A 40 0.57 14.87 -2.80
N LEU A 41 -0.30 14.38 -1.90
CA LEU A 41 -0.95 13.08 -2.09
C LEU A 41 -1.82 13.05 -3.33
N ALA A 42 -2.63 14.07 -3.60
CA ALA A 42 -3.46 14.13 -4.80
C ALA A 42 -2.63 14.06 -6.10
N SER A 43 -1.41 14.60 -6.11
CA SER A 43 -0.51 14.52 -7.27
C SER A 43 0.15 13.15 -7.45
N LEU A 44 0.40 12.43 -6.36
CA LEU A 44 1.12 11.15 -6.34
C LEU A 44 0.19 9.94 -6.43
N LEU A 45 -1.00 10.05 -5.86
CA LEU A 45 -2.00 8.97 -5.78
C LEU A 45 -2.34 8.37 -7.15
N PRO A 46 -2.56 9.15 -8.24
CA PRO A 46 -2.89 8.59 -9.55
C PRO A 46 -1.81 7.66 -10.09
N ALA A 47 -0.54 8.04 -9.95
CA ALA A 47 0.59 7.23 -10.41
C ALA A 47 0.70 5.92 -9.62
N THR A 48 0.55 5.98 -8.29
CA THR A 48 0.54 4.77 -7.45
C THR A 48 -0.65 3.87 -7.78
N LEU A 49 -1.84 4.45 -7.98
CA LEU A 49 -3.04 3.70 -8.36
C LEU A 49 -2.87 3.01 -9.71
N GLU A 50 -2.30 3.69 -10.70
CA GLU A 50 -2.00 3.10 -12.00
C GLU A 50 -1.07 1.90 -11.86
N LEU A 51 0.05 2.05 -11.14
CA LEU A 51 0.99 0.94 -10.88
C LEU A 51 0.33 -0.22 -10.15
N VAL A 52 -0.46 0.07 -9.11
CA VAL A 52 -1.17 -0.95 -8.34
C VAL A 52 -2.18 -1.68 -9.21
N LEU A 53 -2.99 -0.98 -10.00
CA LEU A 53 -3.99 -1.60 -10.86
C LEU A 53 -3.35 -2.45 -11.95
N LEU A 54 -2.28 -1.95 -12.59
CA LEU A 54 -1.55 -2.66 -13.63
C LEU A 54 -0.86 -3.92 -13.10
N ALA A 55 -0.38 -3.92 -11.85
CA ALA A 55 0.19 -5.12 -11.24
C ALA A 55 -0.89 -6.08 -10.72
N PHE A 56 -1.90 -5.54 -10.03
CA PHE A 56 -2.91 -6.31 -9.32
C PHE A 56 -3.85 -7.04 -10.26
N ILE A 57 -4.42 -6.36 -11.27
CA ILE A 57 -5.44 -6.96 -12.14
C ILE A 57 -4.93 -8.22 -12.86
N PRO A 58 -3.83 -8.18 -13.64
CA PRO A 58 -3.36 -9.37 -14.33
C PRO A 58 -2.84 -10.43 -13.34
N GLY A 59 -2.16 -10.03 -12.27
CA GLY A 59 -1.67 -10.95 -11.25
C GLY A 59 -2.80 -11.71 -10.55
N PHE A 60 -3.88 -11.01 -10.18
CA PHE A 60 -5.05 -11.59 -9.55
C PHE A 60 -5.79 -12.56 -10.47
N LEU A 61 -6.00 -12.18 -11.73
CA LEU A 61 -6.64 -13.05 -12.72
C LEU A 61 -5.81 -14.32 -12.96
N LEU A 62 -4.49 -14.17 -13.10
CA LEU A 62 -3.59 -15.31 -13.28
C LEU A 62 -3.56 -16.20 -12.03
N ALA A 63 -3.53 -15.62 -10.83
CA ALA A 63 -3.55 -16.35 -9.58
C ALA A 63 -4.82 -17.20 -9.43
N ILE A 64 -6.00 -16.63 -9.75
CA ILE A 64 -7.27 -17.38 -9.74
C ILE A 64 -7.23 -18.52 -10.75
N TYR A 65 -6.79 -18.24 -11.98
CA TYR A 65 -6.74 -19.25 -13.04
C TYR A 65 -5.82 -20.43 -12.69
N LEU A 66 -4.58 -20.13 -12.27
CA LEU A 66 -3.60 -21.15 -11.90
C LEU A 66 -4.00 -21.88 -10.62
N GLY A 67 -4.49 -21.17 -9.60
CA GLY A 67 -4.97 -21.77 -8.35
C GLY A 67 -6.14 -22.73 -8.56
N SER A 68 -7.11 -22.33 -9.40
CA SER A 68 -8.24 -23.21 -9.77
C SER A 68 -7.76 -24.46 -10.51
N ARG A 69 -6.86 -24.31 -11.48
CA ARG A 69 -6.29 -25.44 -12.24
C ARG A 69 -5.49 -26.40 -11.36
N ALA A 70 -4.69 -25.88 -10.43
CA ALA A 70 -3.94 -26.68 -9.48
C ALA A 70 -4.88 -27.48 -8.55
N GLY A 71 -5.95 -26.85 -8.05
CA GLY A 71 -6.95 -27.51 -7.21
C GLY A 71 -7.69 -28.65 -7.93
N ILE A 72 -8.07 -28.45 -9.21
CA ILE A 72 -8.74 -29.49 -10.01
C ILE A 72 -7.78 -30.65 -10.32
N HIS A 73 -6.48 -30.38 -10.51
CA HIS A 73 -5.46 -31.38 -10.85
C HIS A 73 -4.60 -31.76 -9.65
N LEU A 74 -5.20 -31.86 -8.47
CA LEU A 74 -4.51 -32.16 -7.23
C LEU A 74 -3.61 -33.41 -7.34
N ASN A 75 -2.34 -33.28 -6.92
CA ASN A 75 -1.33 -34.33 -6.98
C ASN A 75 -1.05 -34.89 -8.40
N ARG A 76 -1.37 -34.11 -9.43
CA ARG A 76 -0.97 -34.39 -10.81
C ARG A 76 0.16 -33.45 -11.22
N TRP A 77 0.81 -33.77 -12.35
CA TRP A 77 1.92 -32.97 -12.86
C TRP A 77 1.64 -31.45 -12.98
N PRO A 78 0.44 -30.96 -13.39
CA PRO A 78 0.20 -29.52 -13.49
C PRO A 78 0.20 -28.82 -12.13
N ASP A 79 -0.32 -29.47 -11.09
CA ASP A 79 -0.31 -28.95 -9.71
C ASP A 79 1.13 -28.81 -9.20
N HIS A 80 1.96 -29.83 -9.39
CA HIS A 80 3.37 -29.78 -8.98
C HIS A 80 4.13 -28.62 -9.65
N VAL A 81 3.94 -28.42 -10.95
CA VAL A 81 4.58 -27.31 -11.68
C VAL A 81 4.12 -25.96 -11.12
N ILE A 82 2.80 -25.76 -10.98
CA ILE A 82 2.23 -24.50 -10.47
C ILE A 82 2.74 -24.21 -9.05
N ARG A 83 2.81 -25.22 -8.17
CA ARG A 83 3.32 -25.07 -6.81
C ARG A 83 4.79 -24.66 -6.77
N ILE A 84 5.65 -25.27 -7.58
CA ILE A 84 7.07 -24.90 -7.65
C ILE A 84 7.22 -23.45 -8.09
N PHE A 85 6.53 -23.05 -9.17
CA PHE A 85 6.57 -21.66 -9.64
C PHE A 85 6.09 -20.65 -8.58
N THR A 86 5.00 -20.96 -7.88
CA THR A 86 4.48 -20.10 -6.80
C THR A 86 5.46 -19.99 -5.63
N ILE A 87 6.07 -21.10 -5.21
CA ILE A 87 7.06 -21.09 -4.11
C ILE A 87 8.28 -20.28 -4.49
N LEU A 88 8.80 -20.45 -5.71
CA LEU A 88 9.94 -19.68 -6.19
C LEU A 88 9.58 -18.19 -6.22
N GLY A 89 8.45 -17.83 -6.84
CA GLY A 89 8.00 -16.44 -6.93
C GLY A 89 7.82 -15.77 -5.56
N TRP A 90 7.33 -16.50 -4.56
CA TRP A 90 7.22 -16.00 -3.19
C TRP A 90 8.57 -15.90 -2.46
N SER A 91 9.52 -16.77 -2.82
CA SER A 91 10.82 -16.88 -2.14
C SER A 91 11.87 -15.92 -2.71
N PHE A 92 11.64 -15.34 -3.89
CA PHE A 92 12.51 -14.29 -4.41
C PHE A 92 12.31 -13.00 -3.59
N PRO A 93 13.37 -12.40 -3.03
CA PRO A 93 13.27 -11.11 -2.36
C PRO A 93 12.89 -10.02 -3.38
N VAL A 94 11.93 -9.19 -2.98
CA VAL A 94 11.49 -8.00 -3.73
C VAL A 94 12.46 -6.84 -3.61
#